data_AF-A0A3B4YJV0-F1
#
_entry.id   AF-A0A3B4YJV0-F1
#
_cell.length_a   1.000
_cell.length_b   1.000
_cell.length_c   1.000
_cell.angle_alpha   90.00
_cell.angle_beta   90.00
_cell.angle_gamma   90.00
#
_symmetry.space_group_name_H-M   'P 1'
#
loop_
_entity.id
_entity.type
_entity.pdbx_description
1 polymer ?
#
loop_
_entity_poly.entity_id
_entity_poly.type
_entity_poly.pdbx_seq_one_letter_code
_entity_poly.pdbx_strand_id
1 'polypeptide(L)'
;HRSGSTNEAIIPPKFCDNRIVSSKYTVWNFLPKNLFEQFRRIANFYFLIIFLVQVIVDTPTSPVTSGLPLFFVITVTAIKQGYEDWLRHKADNEVNKYPVTVLEDGRRIRKESEKIKVGDVVEVEEDETFPCDLILLQSSRDDGTCFVTTASLDGESNHKVRWAALPSTLFFHNRMVRL
;
A
#
# COMPACT_ATOMS: atom_id res chain seq x y z
N HIS A 1 -2.05 7.75 -53.48
CA HIS A 1 -0.83 7.09 -52.99
C HIS A 1 0.04 8.08 -52.22
N ARG A 2 -0.03 8.07 -50.87
CA ARG A 2 1.03 8.59 -50.00
C ARG A 2 1.28 7.52 -48.96
N SER A 3 2.35 6.76 -49.19
CA SER A 3 2.95 5.84 -48.22
C SER A 3 3.62 6.66 -47.13
N GLY A 4 2.94 6.85 -46.01
CA GLY A 4 3.53 7.36 -44.77
C GLY A 4 4.06 6.20 -43.96
N SER A 5 5.31 5.82 -44.20
CA SER A 5 6.06 4.90 -43.35
C SER A 5 6.65 5.68 -42.17
N THR A 6 6.03 5.56 -41.01
CA THR A 6 6.68 5.81 -39.72
C THR A 6 6.09 4.81 -38.73
N ASN A 7 6.69 3.63 -38.67
CA ASN A 7 6.57 2.75 -37.50
C ASN A 7 7.34 3.41 -36.34
N GLU A 8 6.84 4.52 -35.82
CA GLU A 8 7.26 4.99 -34.51
C GLU A 8 6.67 4.00 -33.50
N ALA A 9 7.54 3.17 -32.92
CA ALA A 9 7.15 2.31 -31.82
C ALA A 9 6.69 3.22 -30.68
N ILE A 10 5.38 3.35 -30.50
CA ILE A 10 4.78 4.01 -29.34
C ILE A 10 5.25 3.19 -28.14
N ILE A 11 6.23 3.71 -27.39
CA ILE A 11 6.61 3.10 -26.12
C ILE A 11 5.40 3.28 -25.21
N PRO A 12 4.74 2.19 -24.77
CA PRO A 12 3.59 2.33 -23.90
C PRO A 12 4.05 3.02 -22.61
N PRO A 13 3.29 3.99 -22.10
CA PRO A 13 3.64 4.68 -20.86
C PRO A 13 3.75 3.66 -19.72
N LYS A 14 4.80 3.81 -18.90
CA LYS A 14 5.02 2.95 -17.72
C LYS A 14 4.25 3.52 -16.53
N PHE A 15 3.26 2.78 -16.05
CA PHE A 15 2.49 3.12 -14.84
C PHE A 15 3.09 2.46 -13.59
N CYS A 16 2.66 2.93 -12.41
CA CYS A 16 2.98 2.27 -11.14
C CYS A 16 2.28 0.91 -11.02
N ASP A 17 2.81 0.04 -10.16
CA ASP A 17 2.21 -1.24 -9.79
C ASP A 17 1.10 -1.06 -8.75
N ASN A 18 0.12 -1.98 -8.73
CA ASN A 18 -0.98 -1.97 -7.76
C ASN A 18 -0.57 -2.58 -6.40
N ARG A 19 0.68 -2.40 -5.99
CA ARG A 19 1.22 -3.01 -4.76
C ARG A 19 1.22 -1.99 -3.63
N ILE A 20 0.48 -2.29 -2.57
CA ILE A 20 0.44 -1.48 -1.36
C ILE A 20 1.65 -1.83 -0.48
N VAL A 21 2.37 -0.79 -0.04
CA VAL A 21 3.49 -0.89 0.90
C VAL A 21 3.35 0.22 1.93
N SER A 22 2.75 -0.09 3.09
CA SER A 22 2.60 0.82 4.22
C SER A 22 3.73 0.68 5.25
N SER A 23 4.48 -0.42 5.19
CA SER A 23 5.68 -0.65 6.00
C SER A 23 6.80 0.34 5.73
N LYS A 24 7.51 0.73 6.78
CA LYS A 24 8.60 1.72 6.73
C LYS A 24 9.98 1.07 6.56
N TYR A 25 10.11 -0.15 7.07
CA TYR A 25 11.37 -0.88 7.08
C TYR A 25 11.28 -2.11 6.18
N THR A 26 12.43 -2.47 5.64
CA THR A 26 12.70 -3.79 5.06
C THR A 26 13.54 -4.56 6.06
N VAL A 27 13.58 -5.89 5.92
CA VAL A 27 14.41 -6.74 6.79
C VAL A 27 15.87 -6.25 6.85
N TRP A 28 16.41 -5.78 5.72
CA TRP A 28 17.80 -5.31 5.62
C TRP A 28 18.03 -3.91 6.17
N ASN A 29 17.15 -2.96 5.87
CA ASN A 29 17.34 -1.57 6.30
C ASN A 29 16.80 -1.28 7.71
N PHE A 30 16.13 -2.25 8.35
CA PHE A 30 15.53 -2.07 9.66
C PHE A 30 16.54 -1.55 10.67
N LEU A 31 17.61 -2.30 10.94
CA LEU A 31 18.59 -1.93 11.96
C LEU A 31 19.25 -0.56 11.72
N PRO A 32 19.87 -0.27 10.55
CA PRO A 32 20.54 1.00 10.34
C PRO A 32 19.57 2.19 10.34
N LYS A 33 18.39 2.06 9.73
CA LYS A 33 17.38 3.13 9.68
C LYS A 33 16.75 3.37 11.05
N ASN A 34 16.40 2.29 11.76
CA ASN A 34 15.81 2.37 13.09
C ASN A 34 16.77 3.03 14.09
N LEU A 35 18.04 2.59 14.13
CA LEU A 35 19.04 3.19 15.02
C LEU A 35 19.26 4.66 14.71
N PHE A 36 19.36 5.04 13.43
CA PHE A 36 19.50 6.44 13.04
C PHE A 36 18.32 7.28 13.53
N GLU A 37 17.09 6.81 13.38
CA GLU A 37 15.89 7.49 13.86
C GLU A 37 15.85 7.61 15.39
N GLN A 38 16.31 6.58 16.11
CA GLN A 38 16.38 6.61 17.56
C GLN A 38 17.44 7.61 18.07
N PHE A 39 18.62 7.68 17.46
CA PHE A 39 19.69 8.60 17.86
C PHE A 39 19.48 10.04 17.39
N ARG A 40 18.51 10.31 16.50
CA ARG A 40 18.07 11.69 16.23
C ARG A 40 17.31 12.33 17.40
N ARG A 41 16.87 11.53 18.39
CA ARG A 41 16.23 12.06 19.60
C ARG A 41 17.29 12.62 20.54
N ILE A 42 17.09 13.86 20.99
CA ILE A 42 18.04 14.61 21.83
C ILE A 42 18.49 13.80 23.06
N ALA A 43 17.56 13.15 23.76
CA ALA A 43 17.88 12.34 24.94
C ALA A 43 18.80 11.14 24.61
N ASN A 44 18.47 10.37 23.56
CA ASN A 44 19.27 9.22 23.14
C ASN A 44 20.66 9.64 22.66
N PHE A 45 20.74 10.76 21.93
CA PHE A 45 22.00 11.33 21.48
C PHE A 45 22.86 11.83 22.65
N TYR A 46 22.24 12.49 23.63
CA TYR A 46 22.90 12.93 24.85
C TYR A 46 23.50 11.75 25.62
N PHE A 47 22.71 10.71 25.89
CA PHE A 47 23.20 9.50 26.58
C PHE A 47 24.29 8.78 25.79
N LEU A 48 24.20 8.77 24.45
CA LEU A 48 25.26 8.22 23.60
C LEU A 48 26.58 8.97 23.78
N ILE A 49 26.56 10.31 23.77
CA ILE A 49 27.78 11.11 23.99
C ILE A 49 28.36 10.86 25.38
N ILE A 50 27.52 10.87 26.43
CA ILE A 50 27.99 10.60 27.79
C ILE A 50 28.61 9.21 27.90
N PHE A 51 27.98 8.19 27.30
CA PHE A 51 28.52 6.84 27.25
C PHE A 51 29.87 6.78 26.54
N LEU A 52 30.00 7.43 25.37
CA LEU A 52 31.27 7.49 24.64
C LEU A 52 32.38 8.19 25.43
N VAL A 53 32.07 9.30 26.12
CA VAL A 53 33.03 10.00 26.98
C VAL A 53 33.50 9.10 28.13
N GLN A 54 32.58 8.40 28.80
CA GLN A 54 32.91 7.48 29.90
C GLN A 54 33.73 6.26 29.46
N VAL A 55 33.60 5.80 28.21
CA VAL A 55 34.38 4.68 27.68
C VAL A 55 35.80 5.11 27.29
N ILE A 56 35.98 6.36 26.86
CA ILE A 56 37.27 6.88 26.39
C ILE A 56 38.10 7.47 27.54
N VAL A 57 37.45 8.09 28.52
CA VAL A 57 38.11 8.81 29.62
C VAL A 57 37.90 8.06 30.93
N ASP A 58 38.92 8.03 31.79
CA ASP A 58 38.81 7.50 33.14
C ASP A 58 37.92 8.40 34.02
N THR A 59 36.62 8.15 33.98
CA THR A 59 35.62 8.82 34.81
C THR A 59 35.38 8.05 36.12
N PRO A 60 35.06 8.72 37.24
CA PRO A 60 34.75 8.05 38.50
C PRO A 60 33.43 7.25 38.44
N THR A 61 32.60 7.51 37.43
CA THR A 61 31.36 6.79 37.16
C THR A 61 31.58 5.67 36.14
N SER A 62 30.98 4.50 36.38
CA SER A 62 31.10 3.36 35.48
C SER A 62 30.32 3.58 34.17
N PRO A 63 30.87 3.24 32.98
CA PRO A 63 30.16 3.28 31.70
C PRO A 63 28.85 2.48 31.68
N VAL A 64 28.72 1.48 32.55
CA VAL A 64 27.51 0.67 32.68
C VAL A 64 26.32 1.53 33.10
N THR A 65 26.53 2.57 33.91
CA THR A 65 25.47 3.42 34.45
C THR A 65 24.76 4.27 33.39
N SER A 66 25.45 4.61 32.29
CA SER A 66 24.87 5.33 31.14
C SER A 66 24.52 4.38 29.99
N GLY A 67 25.34 3.35 29.75
CA GLY A 67 25.15 2.38 28.68
C GLY A 67 23.94 1.49 28.90
N LEU A 68 23.77 0.91 30.09
CA LEU A 68 22.69 -0.05 30.34
C LEU A 68 21.29 0.54 30.10
N PRO A 69 20.93 1.73 30.64
CA PRO A 69 19.64 2.36 30.33
C PRO A 69 19.49 2.70 28.84
N LEU A 70 20.54 3.18 28.19
CA LEU A 70 20.53 3.51 26.76
C LEU A 70 20.24 2.26 25.92
N PHE A 71 21.01 1.18 26.08
CA PHE A 71 20.81 -0.06 25.34
C PHE A 71 19.43 -0.67 25.62
N PHE A 72 18.95 -0.63 26.86
CA PHE A 72 17.62 -1.11 27.22
C PHE A 72 16.53 -0.34 26.46
N VAL A 73 16.53 1.00 26.53
CA VAL A 73 15.53 1.84 25.86
C VAL A 73 15.59 1.67 24.34
N ILE A 74 16.80 1.62 23.75
CA ILE A 74 16.98 1.44 22.32
C ILE A 74 16.43 0.07 21.87
N THR A 75 16.73 -0.98 22.63
CA THR A 75 16.30 -2.35 22.33
C THR A 75 14.79 -2.50 22.43
N VAL A 76 14.17 -2.05 23.53
CA VAL A 76 12.71 -2.14 23.71
C VAL A 76 11.99 -1.34 22.62
N THR A 77 12.49 -0.14 22.29
CA THR A 77 11.91 0.69 21.22
C THR A 77 12.06 0.03 19.85
N ALA A 78 13.22 -0.57 19.56
CA ALA A 78 13.44 -1.29 18.31
C ALA A 78 12.50 -2.49 18.19
N ILE A 79 12.37 -3.32 19.24
CA ILE A 79 11.46 -4.47 19.24
C ILE A 79 10.02 -4.02 18.98
N LYS A 80 9.53 -3.02 19.71
CA LYS A 80 8.18 -2.48 19.52
C LYS A 80 7.95 -2.01 18.09
N GLN A 81 8.85 -1.19 17.55
CA GLN A 81 8.73 -0.66 16.19
C GLN A 81 8.84 -1.75 15.13
N GLY A 82 9.71 -2.74 15.33
CA GLY A 82 9.85 -3.89 14.43
C GLY A 82 8.59 -4.75 14.42
N TYR A 83 7.98 -5.00 15.58
CA TYR A 83 6.72 -5.72 15.68
C TYR A 83 5.57 -4.98 14.99
N GLU A 84 5.43 -3.68 15.23
CA GLU A 84 4.43 -2.84 14.56
C GLU A 84 4.62 -2.83 13.04
N ASP A 85 5.86 -2.72 12.55
CA ASP A 85 6.15 -2.75 11.12
C ASP A 85 5.90 -4.13 10.49
N TRP A 86 6.18 -5.22 11.22
CA TRP A 86 5.86 -6.58 10.79
C TRP A 86 4.35 -6.80 10.64
N LEU A 87 3.54 -6.25 11.56
CA LEU A 87 2.08 -6.29 11.43
C LEU A 87 1.61 -5.55 10.17
N ARG A 88 2.26 -4.44 9.80
CA ARG A 88 1.99 -3.74 8.54
C ARG A 88 2.35 -4.59 7.32
N HIS A 89 3.51 -5.25 7.32
CA HIS A 89 3.88 -6.18 6.24
C HIS A 89 2.85 -7.30 6.07
N LYS A 90 2.34 -7.85 7.19
CA LYS A 90 1.31 -8.88 7.16
C LYS A 90 0.00 -8.36 6.56
N ALA A 91 -0.46 -7.18 7.00
CA ALA A 91 -1.67 -6.55 6.50
C ALA A 91 -1.54 -6.16 5.01
N ASP A 92 -0.42 -5.55 4.62
CA ASP A 92 -0.13 -5.22 3.21
C ASP A 92 -0.19 -6.48 2.33
N ASN A 93 0.41 -7.58 2.79
CA ASN A 93 0.42 -8.84 2.04
C ASN A 93 -0.98 -9.48 1.93
N GLU A 94 -1.86 -9.29 2.92
CA GLU A 94 -3.25 -9.74 2.87
C GLU A 94 -4.03 -8.99 1.78
N VAL A 95 -3.91 -7.66 1.73
CA VAL A 95 -4.59 -6.83 0.72
C VAL A 95 -4.01 -7.06 -0.68
N ASN A 96 -2.68 -7.13 -0.81
CA ASN A 96 -2.01 -7.34 -2.10
C ASN A 96 -2.38 -8.70 -2.75
N LYS A 97 -2.63 -9.73 -1.93
CA LYS A 97 -3.00 -11.07 -2.40
C LYS A 97 -4.50 -11.32 -2.46
N TYR A 98 -5.32 -10.33 -2.14
CA TYR A 98 -6.76 -10.43 -2.25
C TYR A 98 -7.15 -10.79 -3.70
N PRO A 99 -8.01 -11.81 -3.92
CA PRO A 99 -8.36 -12.27 -5.25
C PRO A 99 -9.38 -11.35 -5.91
N VAL A 100 -9.05 -10.85 -7.10
CA VAL A 100 -9.87 -9.92 -7.89
C VAL A 100 -10.25 -10.55 -9.22
N THR A 101 -11.50 -10.36 -9.65
CA THR A 101 -11.95 -10.81 -10.97
C THR A 101 -11.60 -9.78 -12.03
N VAL A 102 -10.81 -10.18 -13.01
CA VAL A 102 -10.44 -9.38 -14.19
C VAL A 102 -11.03 -10.00 -15.45
N LEU A 103 -11.54 -9.16 -16.34
CA LEU A 103 -12.03 -9.55 -17.65
C LEU A 103 -10.90 -9.48 -18.69
N GLU A 104 -10.40 -10.64 -19.12
CA GLU A 104 -9.39 -10.75 -20.19
C GLU A 104 -9.97 -11.59 -21.34
N ASP A 105 -9.93 -11.07 -22.56
CA ASP A 105 -10.41 -11.74 -23.79
C ASP A 105 -11.84 -12.31 -23.66
N GLY A 106 -12.71 -11.59 -22.95
CA GLY A 106 -14.10 -12.00 -22.71
C GLY A 106 -14.28 -13.10 -21.67
N ARG A 107 -13.21 -13.46 -20.94
CA ARG A 107 -13.23 -14.46 -19.86
C ARG A 107 -12.94 -13.80 -18.51
N ARG A 108 -13.56 -14.34 -17.45
CA ARG A 108 -13.27 -13.96 -16.07
C ARG A 108 -12.06 -14.73 -15.57
N ILE A 109 -11.06 -14.01 -15.09
CA ILE A 109 -9.83 -14.57 -14.54
C ILE A 109 -9.61 -13.99 -13.15
N ARG A 110 -9.35 -14.85 -12.16
CA ARG A 110 -8.99 -14.39 -10.81
C ARG A 110 -7.49 -14.09 -10.78
N LYS A 111 -7.13 -12.87 -10.37
CA LYS A 111 -5.75 -12.41 -10.17
C LYS A 111 -5.59 -11.91 -8.74
N GLU A 112 -4.37 -11.93 -8.22
CA GLU A 112 -4.04 -11.19 -7.00
C GLU A 112 -4.13 -9.68 -7.26
N SER A 113 -4.64 -8.91 -6.30
CA SER A 113 -4.81 -7.45 -6.40
C SER A 113 -3.54 -6.74 -6.88
N GLU A 114 -2.36 -7.14 -6.37
CA GLU A 114 -1.09 -6.53 -6.77
C GLU A 114 -0.69 -6.76 -8.24
N LYS A 115 -1.35 -7.71 -8.93
CA LYS A 115 -1.08 -8.04 -10.35
C LYS A 115 -1.96 -7.26 -11.32
N ILE A 116 -2.94 -6.51 -10.84
CA ILE A 116 -3.79 -5.64 -11.65
C ILE A 116 -2.95 -4.54 -12.27
N LYS A 117 -3.20 -4.23 -13.55
CA LYS A 117 -2.51 -3.17 -14.29
C LYS A 117 -3.50 -2.14 -14.83
N VAL A 118 -3.00 -0.93 -15.08
CA VAL A 118 -3.79 0.10 -15.75
C VAL A 118 -4.27 -0.40 -17.12
N GLY A 119 -5.59 -0.35 -17.33
CA GLY A 119 -6.26 -0.85 -18.52
C GLY A 119 -6.97 -2.20 -18.34
N ASP A 120 -6.73 -2.90 -17.23
CA ASP A 120 -7.51 -4.08 -16.86
C ASP A 120 -8.96 -3.67 -16.54
N VAL A 121 -9.93 -4.47 -17.02
CA VAL A 121 -11.34 -4.30 -16.68
C VAL A 121 -11.66 -5.22 -15.51
N VAL A 122 -12.23 -4.66 -14.44
CA VAL A 122 -12.41 -5.37 -13.18
C VAL A 122 -13.89 -5.60 -12.91
N GLU A 123 -14.24 -6.78 -12.43
CA GLU A 123 -15.59 -7.06 -11.93
C GLU A 123 -15.52 -7.11 -10.41
N VAL A 124 -16.26 -6.20 -9.77
CA VAL A 124 -16.38 -6.13 -8.31
C VAL A 124 -17.79 -6.53 -7.95
N GLU A 125 -17.91 -7.54 -7.09
CA GLU A 125 -19.20 -8.04 -6.61
C GLU A 125 -19.72 -7.18 -5.44
N GLU A 126 -20.98 -7.39 -5.06
CA GLU A 126 -21.54 -6.73 -3.87
C GLU A 126 -20.74 -7.13 -2.62
N ASP A 127 -20.57 -6.19 -1.69
CA ASP A 127 -19.78 -6.34 -0.46
C ASP A 127 -18.28 -6.63 -0.64
N GLU A 128 -17.75 -6.55 -1.87
CA GLU A 128 -16.30 -6.63 -2.12
C GLU A 128 -15.63 -5.25 -1.96
N THR A 129 -14.37 -5.26 -1.52
CA THR A 129 -13.55 -4.05 -1.40
C THR A 129 -12.93 -3.71 -2.75
N PHE A 130 -12.90 -2.42 -3.10
CA PHE A 130 -12.24 -1.97 -4.31
C PHE A 130 -10.73 -2.22 -4.27
N PRO A 131 -10.15 -2.86 -5.30
CA PRO A 131 -8.73 -3.21 -5.31
C PRO A 131 -7.80 -2.05 -5.69
N CYS A 132 -8.35 -1.01 -6.34
CA CYS A 132 -7.67 0.21 -6.76
C CYS A 132 -8.72 1.28 -7.11
N ASP A 133 -8.26 2.46 -7.53
CA ASP A 133 -9.16 3.50 -8.06
C ASP A 133 -9.71 3.08 -9.43
N LEU A 134 -11.04 2.99 -9.54
CA LEU A 134 -11.76 2.54 -10.74
C LEU A 134 -12.60 3.65 -11.35
N ILE A 135 -12.85 3.54 -12.65
CA ILE A 135 -13.86 4.33 -13.36
C ILE A 135 -15.05 3.42 -13.63
N LEU A 136 -16.22 3.71 -13.03
CA LEU A 136 -17.41 2.86 -13.21
C LEU A 136 -17.91 2.89 -14.66
N LEU A 137 -17.74 1.79 -15.38
CA LEU A 137 -18.24 1.64 -16.74
C LEU A 137 -19.71 1.22 -16.79
N GLN A 138 -20.11 0.24 -15.98
CA GLN A 138 -21.44 -0.36 -16.00
C GLN A 138 -21.85 -0.92 -14.63
N SER A 139 -23.11 -0.71 -14.25
CA SER A 139 -23.74 -1.32 -13.07
C SER A 139 -24.72 -2.44 -13.47
N SER A 140 -24.99 -3.38 -12.56
CA SER A 140 -26.09 -4.37 -12.71
C SER A 140 -27.45 -3.72 -12.54
N ARG A 141 -27.53 -2.54 -11.91
CA ARG A 141 -28.79 -1.84 -11.67
C ARG A 141 -29.29 -1.20 -12.95
N ASP A 142 -30.60 -1.28 -13.18
CA ASP A 142 -31.25 -0.73 -14.38
C ASP A 142 -31.07 0.79 -14.51
N ASP A 143 -30.95 1.47 -13.36
CA ASP A 143 -30.71 2.91 -13.24
C ASP A 143 -29.25 3.32 -13.52
N GLY A 144 -28.34 2.36 -13.74
CA GLY A 144 -26.92 2.63 -13.98
C GLY A 144 -26.16 3.17 -12.77
N THR A 145 -26.74 3.09 -11.56
CA THR A 145 -26.13 3.58 -10.33
C THR A 145 -25.40 2.49 -9.57
N CYS A 146 -24.44 2.86 -8.73
CA CYS A 146 -23.75 2.00 -7.78
C CYS A 146 -23.67 2.72 -6.43
N PHE A 147 -23.91 2.00 -5.34
CA PHE A 147 -23.78 2.53 -3.99
C PHE A 147 -22.43 2.13 -3.42
N VAL A 148 -21.65 3.11 -3.00
CA VAL A 148 -20.33 2.89 -2.43
C VAL A 148 -20.29 3.47 -1.02
N THR A 149 -19.81 2.67 -0.07
CA THR A 149 -19.53 3.15 1.29
C THR A 149 -18.05 3.49 1.40
N THR A 150 -17.74 4.67 1.92
CA THR A 150 -16.34 5.12 2.12
C THR A 150 -15.88 5.03 3.57
N ALA A 151 -16.60 4.30 4.42
CA ALA A 151 -16.33 4.18 5.86
C ALA A 151 -14.86 3.87 6.21
N SER A 152 -14.17 3.06 5.40
CA SER A 152 -12.75 2.73 5.61
C SER A 152 -11.77 3.87 5.28
N LEU A 153 -12.21 4.87 4.50
CA LEU A 153 -11.41 6.02 4.08
C LEU A 153 -11.70 7.28 4.92
N ASP A 154 -12.97 7.61 5.16
CA ASP A 154 -13.40 8.85 5.83
C ASP A 154 -14.28 8.63 7.07
N GLY A 155 -14.63 7.37 7.39
CA GLY A 155 -15.50 7.05 8.53
C GLY A 155 -16.99 7.32 8.29
N GLU A 156 -17.39 7.74 7.09
CA GLU A 156 -18.80 7.95 6.76
C GLU A 156 -19.52 6.62 6.53
N SER A 157 -20.59 6.37 7.29
CA SER A 157 -21.43 5.17 7.15
C SER A 157 -22.51 5.29 6.07
N ASN A 158 -22.66 6.46 5.47
CA ASN A 158 -23.68 6.71 4.46
C ASN A 158 -23.24 6.23 3.08
N HIS A 159 -24.17 5.73 2.27
CA HIS A 159 -23.86 5.30 0.91
C HIS A 159 -23.78 6.50 -0.03
N LYS A 160 -22.68 6.59 -0.78
CA LYS A 160 -22.49 7.56 -1.85
C LYS A 160 -22.94 6.94 -3.18
N VAL A 161 -23.82 7.63 -3.89
CA VAL A 161 -24.28 7.20 -5.22
C VAL A 161 -23.23 7.57 -6.27
N ARG A 162 -22.81 6.58 -7.05
CA ARG A 162 -21.93 6.73 -8.21
C ARG A 162 -22.68 6.33 -9.48
N TRP A 163 -22.39 6.99 -10.59
CA TRP A 163 -23.11 6.82 -11.85
C TRP A 163 -22.16 6.23 -12.89
N ALA A 164 -22.65 5.27 -13.66
CA ALA A 164 -21.88 4.65 -14.72
C ALA A 164 -21.64 5.61 -15.89
N ALA A 165 -20.44 5.55 -16.45
CA ALA A 165 -20.05 6.38 -17.59
C ALA A 165 -20.79 5.97 -18.89
N LEU A 166 -21.19 4.69 -19.00
CA LEU A 166 -21.93 4.19 -20.16
C LEU A 166 -23.43 4.11 -19.85
N PRO A 167 -24.31 4.54 -20.78
CA PRO A 167 -25.76 4.39 -20.61
C PRO A 167 -26.15 2.90 -20.60
N SER A 168 -27.10 2.54 -19.73
CA SER A 168 -27.62 1.18 -19.52
C SER A 168 -28.10 0.49 -20.82
N THR A 169 -28.33 1.25 -21.89
CA THR A 169 -28.81 0.80 -23.20
C THR A 169 -27.73 0.24 -24.13
N LEU A 170 -26.44 0.39 -23.84
CA LEU A 170 -25.36 -0.36 -24.50
C LEU A 170 -25.29 -1.79 -23.93
N PHE A 171 -26.41 -2.51 -24.06
CA PHE A 171 -26.55 -3.91 -23.70
C PHE A 171 -25.74 -4.76 -24.71
N PHE A 172 -24.43 -4.86 -24.51
CA PHE A 172 -23.68 -5.96 -25.11
C PHE A 172 -24.27 -7.24 -24.52
N HIS A 173 -24.95 -8.01 -25.37
CA HIS A 173 -25.66 -9.24 -25.09
C HIS A 173 -24.76 -10.29 -24.40
N ASN A 174 -24.56 -10.15 -23.09
CA ASN A 174 -24.40 -11.21 -22.08
C ASN A 174 -24.05 -10.61 -20.70
N ARG A 175 -24.95 -10.86 -19.75
CA ARG A 175 -24.93 -10.64 -18.29
C ARG A 175 -23.58 -10.25 -17.65
N MET A 176 -23.61 -9.14 -16.89
CA MET A 176 -22.99 -8.86 -15.57
C MET A 176 -22.33 -7.47 -15.48
N VAL A 177 -22.25 -6.97 -14.25
CA VAL A 177 -21.61 -5.74 -13.80
C VAL A 177 -20.20 -5.63 -14.39
N ARG A 178 -19.82 -4.46 -14.91
CA ARG A 178 -18.47 -4.22 -15.45
C ARG A 178 -17.98 -2.89 -14.89
N LEU A 179 -17.03 -2.91 -13.95
CA LEU A 179 -16.36 -1.71 -13.47
C LEU A 179 -15.13 -1.44 -14.33
#